data_AF-A0A9E0WV59-F1
#
_entry.id   AF-A0A9E0WV59-F1
#
_cell.length_a   1.000
_cell.length_b   1.000
_cell.length_c   1.000
_cell.angle_alpha   90.00
_cell.angle_beta   90.00
_cell.angle_gamma   90.00
#
_symmetry.space_group_name_H-M   'P 1'
#
loop_
_entity.id
_entity.type
_entity.pdbx_description
1 polymer ?
#
loop_
_entity_poly.entity_id
_entity_poly.type
_entity_poly.pdbx_seq_one_letter_code
_entity_poly.pdbx_strand_id
1 'polypeptide(L)'
;MDARPRLRRVDSITELAPGVDAGCVAVSGSHGGISSAHYALAARPLIAVFNDAGVGKDAAGLAALSFLQSHGIAACTVAHHSARIGEARSTLHDGVISHCNALAAALGARAGQTCAALIDALGALE
;
A
#
# COMPACT_ATOMS: atom_id res chain seq x y z
N MET A 1 14.74 20.22 1.56
CA MET A 1 13.75 20.40 0.47
C MET A 1 12.76 19.26 0.61
N ASP A 2 11.64 19.51 1.29
CA ASP A 2 10.55 18.54 1.39
C ASP A 2 9.85 18.45 0.03
N ALA A 3 10.41 17.64 -0.86
CA ALA A 3 9.72 17.26 -2.07
C ALA A 3 8.58 16.31 -1.65
N ARG A 4 7.34 16.72 -1.89
CA ARG A 4 6.17 15.89 -1.64
C ARG A 4 6.28 14.59 -2.45
N PRO A 5 5.92 13.42 -1.88
CA PRO A 5 6.02 12.17 -2.60
C PRO A 5 4.98 12.11 -3.72
N ARG A 6 5.35 11.50 -4.85
CA ARG A 6 4.41 11.27 -5.96
C ARG A 6 3.44 10.15 -5.61
N LEU A 7 2.16 10.33 -5.90
CA LEU A 7 1.11 9.32 -5.79
C LEU A 7 1.10 8.46 -7.06
N ARG A 8 1.29 7.16 -6.90
CA ARG A 8 1.16 6.17 -7.97
C ARG A 8 -0.06 5.31 -7.71
N ARG A 9 -1.07 5.45 -8.56
CA ARG A 9 -2.24 4.55 -8.59
C ARG A 9 -2.03 3.52 -9.68
N VAL A 10 -2.04 2.25 -9.32
CA VAL A 10 -1.81 1.14 -10.26
C VAL A 10 -2.75 -0.01 -9.97
N ASP A 11 -3.53 -0.43 -10.95
CA ASP A 11 -4.51 -1.50 -10.78
C ASP A 11 -3.82 -2.82 -10.43
N SER A 12 -2.62 -3.03 -10.98
CA SER A 12 -1.67 -4.05 -10.57
C SER A 12 -0.38 -3.44 -10.03
N ILE A 13 0.11 -3.94 -8.89
CA ILE A 13 1.41 -3.52 -8.33
C ILE A 13 2.57 -3.78 -9.30
N THR A 14 2.39 -4.69 -10.26
CA THR A 14 3.39 -4.99 -11.30
C THR A 14 3.65 -3.82 -12.24
N GLU A 15 2.79 -2.80 -12.27
CA GLU A 15 2.96 -1.59 -13.06
C GLU A 15 3.93 -0.59 -12.42
N LEU A 16 4.35 -0.80 -11.16
CA LEU A 16 5.42 -0.01 -10.57
C LEU A 16 6.75 -0.33 -11.24
N ALA A 17 7.49 0.71 -11.62
CA ALA A 17 8.77 0.56 -12.30
C ALA A 17 9.95 0.84 -11.34
N PRO A 18 10.88 -0.11 -11.15
CA PRO A 18 12.11 0.11 -10.38
C PRO A 18 12.89 1.33 -10.87
N GLY A 19 13.43 2.10 -9.92
CA GLY A 19 14.15 3.36 -10.18
C GLY A 19 13.25 4.55 -10.53
N VAL A 20 12.16 4.33 -11.26
CA VAL A 20 11.20 5.38 -11.63
C VAL A 20 10.27 5.71 -10.46
N ASP A 21 9.71 4.68 -9.82
CA ASP A 21 8.70 4.80 -8.75
C ASP A 21 9.28 4.75 -7.33
N ALA A 22 10.61 4.86 -7.22
CA ALA A 22 11.27 4.94 -5.92
C ALA A 22 10.77 6.14 -5.11
N GLY A 23 10.42 5.90 -3.84
CA GLY A 23 9.90 6.92 -2.93
C GLY A 23 8.46 7.37 -3.19
N CYS A 24 7.75 6.77 -4.15
CA CYS A 24 6.34 7.10 -4.37
C CYS A 24 5.44 6.61 -3.22
N VAL A 25 4.27 7.20 -3.09
CA VAL A 25 3.14 6.62 -2.36
C VAL A 25 2.36 5.75 -3.33
N ALA A 26 2.46 4.43 -3.18
CA ALA A 26 1.82 3.49 -4.09
C ALA A 26 0.47 3.05 -3.54
N VAL A 27 -0.60 3.33 -4.27
CA VAL A 27 -1.95 2.80 -4.02
C VAL A 27 -2.26 1.78 -5.10
N SER A 28 -2.38 0.51 -4.70
CA SER A 28 -2.56 -0.59 -5.65
C SER A 28 -3.89 -1.30 -5.49
N GLY A 29 -4.45 -1.77 -6.61
CA GLY A 29 -5.56 -2.74 -6.62
C GLY A 29 -5.14 -4.16 -6.21
N SER A 30 -3.85 -4.45 -6.04
CA SER A 30 -3.36 -5.80 -5.72
C SER A 30 -3.62 -6.20 -4.27
N HIS A 31 -3.77 -7.50 -4.02
CA HIS A 31 -3.84 -8.03 -2.65
C HIS A 31 -2.46 -8.00 -1.97
N GLY A 32 -2.43 -7.96 -0.63
CA GLY A 32 -1.22 -7.88 0.22
C GLY A 32 -0.46 -9.19 0.36
N GLY A 33 -0.46 -10.03 -0.67
CA GLY A 33 0.24 -11.31 -0.70
C GLY A 33 1.74 -11.18 -1.01
N ILE A 34 2.48 -12.27 -0.82
CA ILE A 34 3.94 -12.27 -1.00
C ILE A 34 4.38 -11.95 -2.44
N SER A 35 3.61 -12.37 -3.44
CA SER A 35 3.89 -12.06 -4.85
C SER A 35 3.88 -10.56 -5.10
N SER A 36 2.87 -9.85 -4.60
CA SER A 36 2.76 -8.39 -4.68
C SER A 36 3.90 -7.68 -3.96
N ALA A 37 4.34 -8.24 -2.83
CA ALA A 37 5.42 -7.68 -2.02
C ALA A 37 6.74 -7.58 -2.78
N HIS A 38 7.06 -8.54 -3.65
CA HIS A 38 8.30 -8.51 -4.44
C HIS A 38 8.34 -7.35 -5.43
N TYR A 39 7.20 -7.00 -6.05
CA TYR A 39 7.13 -5.85 -6.96
C TYR A 39 7.28 -4.54 -6.20
N ALA A 40 6.62 -4.40 -5.03
CA ALA A 40 6.82 -3.25 -4.17
C ALA A 40 8.27 -3.15 -3.67
N LEU A 41 8.91 -4.26 -3.31
CA LEU A 41 10.32 -4.29 -2.94
C LEU A 41 11.22 -3.78 -4.07
N ALA A 42 10.99 -4.24 -5.30
CA ALA A 42 11.76 -3.80 -6.46
C ALA A 42 11.56 -2.30 -6.77
N ALA A 43 10.33 -1.79 -6.60
CA ALA A 43 9.99 -0.40 -6.85
C ALA A 43 10.44 0.56 -5.73
N ARG A 44 10.60 0.08 -4.49
CA ARG A 44 11.02 0.86 -3.31
C ARG A 44 10.13 2.10 -3.03
N PRO A 45 8.79 1.97 -2.92
CA PRO A 45 7.93 3.09 -2.55
C PRO A 45 8.22 3.56 -1.11
N LEU A 46 7.80 4.79 -0.79
CA LEU A 46 7.75 5.29 0.59
C LEU A 46 6.77 4.42 1.41
N ILE A 47 5.59 4.15 0.84
CA ILE A 47 4.57 3.26 1.39
C ILE A 47 3.81 2.58 0.26
N ALA A 48 3.45 1.31 0.44
CA ALA A 48 2.56 0.56 -0.44
C ALA A 48 1.23 0.21 0.24
N VAL A 49 0.12 0.54 -0.42
CA VAL A 49 -1.24 0.18 -0.02
C VAL A 49 -1.73 -0.98 -0.89
N PHE A 50 -2.17 -2.05 -0.25
CA PHE A 50 -2.75 -3.23 -0.88
C PHE A 50 -4.18 -3.49 -0.38
N ASN A 51 -4.83 -4.53 -0.86
CA ASN A 51 -6.06 -5.08 -0.29
C ASN A 51 -5.75 -6.31 0.60
N ASP A 52 -6.39 -6.46 1.76
CA ASP A 52 -6.12 -7.61 2.65
C ASP A 52 -6.66 -8.95 2.14
N ALA A 53 -7.50 -8.95 1.11
CA ALA A 53 -8.10 -10.14 0.51
C ALA A 53 -8.74 -11.11 1.54
N GLY A 54 -9.36 -10.55 2.59
CA GLY A 54 -9.96 -11.37 3.65
C GLY A 54 -8.96 -12.01 4.58
N VAL A 55 -7.73 -11.48 4.62
CA VAL A 55 -6.56 -11.99 5.35
C VAL A 55 -6.05 -13.33 4.82
N GLY A 56 -6.94 -14.21 4.35
CA GLY A 56 -6.60 -15.52 3.80
C GLY A 56 -6.12 -16.51 4.87
N LYS A 57 -5.92 -17.77 4.45
CA LYS A 57 -5.35 -18.81 5.30
C LYS A 57 -3.96 -18.40 5.77
N ASP A 58 -3.65 -18.63 7.05
CA ASP A 58 -2.34 -18.32 7.65
C ASP A 58 -1.88 -16.87 7.43
N ALA A 59 -2.84 -15.93 7.35
CA ALA A 59 -2.61 -14.51 7.05
C ALA A 59 -1.92 -14.23 5.70
N ALA A 60 -2.13 -15.09 4.70
CA ALA A 60 -1.51 -14.97 3.37
C ALA A 60 -1.78 -13.63 2.65
N GLY A 61 -2.95 -13.03 2.84
CA GLY A 61 -3.33 -11.71 2.29
C GLY A 61 -2.65 -10.53 2.99
N LEU A 62 -1.95 -10.77 4.10
CA LEU A 62 -1.15 -9.78 4.83
C LEU A 62 0.36 -10.05 4.73
N ALA A 63 0.78 -11.10 4.03
CA ALA A 63 2.18 -11.55 3.97
C ALA A 63 3.15 -10.44 3.50
N ALA A 64 2.69 -9.50 2.67
CA ALA A 64 3.47 -8.34 2.25
C ALA A 64 3.89 -7.44 3.42
N LEU A 65 3.09 -7.35 4.49
CA LEU A 65 3.35 -6.43 5.60
C LEU A 65 4.63 -6.77 6.35
N SER A 66 4.76 -8.04 6.79
CA SER A 66 5.95 -8.52 7.50
C SER A 66 7.17 -8.60 6.58
N PHE A 67 6.97 -9.01 5.32
CA PHE A 67 8.04 -9.06 4.33
C PHE A 67 8.59 -7.67 4.02
N LEU A 68 7.75 -6.68 3.72
CA LEU A 68 8.22 -5.33 3.41
C LEU A 68 8.79 -4.64 4.65
N GLN A 69 8.27 -4.94 5.84
CA GLN A 69 8.83 -4.47 7.10
C GLN A 69 10.29 -4.91 7.27
N SER A 70 10.63 -6.17 6.99
CA SER A 70 12.01 -6.66 7.11
C SER A 70 12.96 -6.06 6.07
N HIS A 71 12.42 -5.47 5.00
CA HIS A 71 13.17 -4.78 3.95
C HIS A 71 13.14 -3.24 4.07
N GLY A 72 12.62 -2.72 5.18
CA GLY A 72 12.59 -1.28 5.45
C GLY A 72 11.58 -0.49 4.62
N ILE A 73 10.47 -1.12 4.21
CA ILE A 73 9.42 -0.48 3.40
C ILE A 73 8.11 -0.46 4.20
N ALA A 74 7.48 0.72 4.27
CA ALA A 74 6.16 0.85 4.87
C ALA A 74 5.10 0.18 3.99
N ALA A 75 4.19 -0.55 4.62
CA ALA A 75 3.07 -1.16 3.92
C ALA A 75 1.82 -1.21 4.80
N CYS A 76 0.68 -1.03 4.16
CA CYS A 76 -0.62 -1.25 4.76
C CYS A 76 -1.58 -1.92 3.79
N THR A 77 -2.69 -2.40 4.32
CA THR A 77 -3.79 -2.97 3.55
C THR A 77 -5.07 -2.20 3.83
N VAL A 78 -5.95 -2.12 2.84
CA VAL A 78 -7.37 -1.80 3.03
C VAL A 78 -8.18 -3.08 3.24
N ALA A 79 -9.32 -2.97 3.90
CA ALA A 79 -10.24 -4.09 4.09
C ALA A 79 -10.84 -4.55 2.76
N HIS A 80 -10.83 -5.85 2.47
CA HIS A 80 -11.40 -6.41 1.23
C HIS A 80 -12.88 -6.07 1.00
N HIS A 81 -13.65 -5.81 2.05
CA HIS A 81 -15.06 -5.41 1.95
C HIS A 81 -15.24 -3.89 1.73
N SER A 82 -14.15 -3.10 1.79
CA SER A 82 -14.18 -1.65 1.59
C SER A 82 -13.74 -1.22 0.19
N ALA A 83 -12.92 -2.01 -0.51
CA ALA A 83 -12.42 -1.68 -1.85
C ALA A 83 -12.29 -2.91 -2.74
N ARG A 84 -12.43 -2.71 -4.05
CA ARG A 84 -12.30 -3.79 -5.06
C ARG A 84 -10.84 -4.14 -5.34
N ILE A 85 -10.54 -5.43 -5.37
CA ILE A 85 -9.26 -5.94 -5.88
C ILE A 85 -9.21 -5.72 -7.40
N GLY A 86 -8.07 -5.25 -7.89
CA GLY A 86 -7.83 -4.90 -9.30
C GLY A 86 -8.22 -3.46 -9.66
N GLU A 87 -8.68 -2.64 -8.70
CA GLU A 87 -8.99 -1.22 -8.92
C GLU A 87 -8.29 -0.33 -7.89
N ALA A 88 -7.21 0.35 -8.30
CA ALA A 88 -6.52 1.31 -7.44
C ALA A 88 -7.40 2.51 -7.08
N ARG A 89 -8.31 2.90 -8.00
CA ARG A 89 -9.27 3.97 -7.75
C ARG A 89 -10.19 3.62 -6.56
N SER A 90 -10.72 2.40 -6.51
CA SER A 90 -11.54 1.96 -5.37
C SER A 90 -10.72 1.87 -4.09
N THR A 91 -9.48 1.38 -4.17
CA THR A 91 -8.56 1.34 -3.02
C THR A 91 -8.33 2.74 -2.42
N LEU A 92 -8.13 3.76 -3.27
CA LEU A 92 -7.93 5.14 -2.83
C LEU A 92 -9.19 5.76 -2.21
N HIS A 93 -10.33 5.67 -2.92
CA HIS A 93 -11.52 6.43 -2.56
C HIS A 93 -12.42 5.74 -1.53
N ASP A 94 -12.52 4.41 -1.61
CA ASP A 94 -13.45 3.64 -0.78
C ASP A 94 -12.72 2.88 0.34
N GLY A 95 -11.43 2.59 0.13
CA GLY A 95 -10.65 1.74 1.01
C GLY A 95 -10.53 2.27 2.44
N VAL A 96 -10.73 1.38 3.41
CA VAL A 96 -10.49 1.62 4.84
C VAL A 96 -9.31 0.78 5.26
N ILE A 97 -8.28 1.39 5.85
CA ILE A 97 -7.08 0.68 6.31
C ILE A 97 -7.48 -0.41 7.31
N SER A 98 -7.09 -1.65 7.05
CA SER A 98 -7.35 -2.79 7.94
C SER A 98 -6.13 -3.15 8.78
N HIS A 99 -4.95 -3.22 8.16
CA HIS A 99 -3.70 -3.61 8.82
C HIS A 99 -2.55 -2.77 8.29
N CYS A 100 -1.51 -2.58 9.11
CA CYS A 100 -0.30 -1.88 8.71
C CYS A 100 0.90 -2.47 9.43
N ASN A 101 2.07 -2.40 8.81
CA ASN A 101 3.32 -2.71 9.48
C ASN A 101 3.79 -1.51 10.33
N ALA A 102 4.82 -1.72 11.16
CA ALA A 102 5.29 -0.70 12.10
C ALA A 102 5.81 0.56 11.38
N LEU A 103 6.44 0.41 10.22
CA LEU A 103 6.89 1.55 9.41
C LEU A 103 5.73 2.37 8.87
N ALA A 104 4.67 1.73 8.37
CA ALA A 104 3.47 2.43 7.95
C ALA A 104 2.77 3.12 9.13
N ALA A 105 2.72 2.48 10.29
CA ALA A 105 2.19 3.10 11.51
C ALA A 105 2.97 4.36 11.91
N ALA A 106 4.30 4.35 11.79
CA ALA A 106 5.15 5.51 12.02
C ALA A 106 4.91 6.65 11.02
N LEU A 107 4.43 6.34 9.81
CA LEU A 107 3.97 7.31 8.81
C LEU A 107 2.52 7.78 9.02
N GLY A 108 1.86 7.31 10.08
CA GLY A 108 0.49 7.70 10.41
C GLY A 108 -0.60 6.76 9.86
N ALA A 109 -0.25 5.59 9.30
CA ALA A 109 -1.23 4.58 8.95
C ALA A 109 -1.88 3.99 10.22
N ARG A 110 -3.21 3.97 10.26
CA ARG A 110 -3.98 3.42 11.39
C ARG A 110 -5.17 2.63 10.86
N ALA A 111 -5.44 1.47 11.46
CA ALA A 111 -6.65 0.71 11.14
C ALA A 111 -7.91 1.56 11.41
N GLY A 112 -8.90 1.45 10.53
CA GLY A 112 -10.17 2.17 10.60
C GLY A 112 -10.19 3.55 9.93
N GLN A 113 -9.04 4.14 9.60
CA GLN A 113 -9.03 5.39 8.80
C GLN A 113 -9.16 5.10 7.30
N THR A 114 -9.66 6.06 6.54
CA THR A 114 -9.76 5.92 5.08
C THR A 114 -8.39 5.98 4.43
N CYS A 115 -8.21 5.29 3.30
CA CYS A 115 -7.00 5.37 2.50
C CYS A 115 -6.76 6.82 2.07
N ALA A 116 -7.78 7.52 1.56
CA ALA A 116 -7.69 8.93 1.20
C ALA A 116 -7.11 9.81 2.34
N ALA A 117 -7.58 9.66 3.58
CA ALA A 117 -7.06 10.43 4.71
C ALA A 117 -5.57 10.16 4.98
N LEU A 118 -5.10 8.92 4.82
CA LEU A 118 -3.67 8.60 4.92
C LEU A 118 -2.87 9.29 3.80
N ILE A 119 -3.34 9.23 2.56
CA ILE A 119 -2.65 9.83 1.40
C ILE A 119 -2.58 11.36 1.53
N ASP A 120 -3.67 11.98 1.98
CA ASP A 120 -3.73 13.43 2.26
C ASP A 120 -2.74 13.82 3.38
N ALA A 121 -2.66 13.03 4.45
CA ALA A 121 -1.73 13.28 5.55
C ALA A 121 -0.26 13.15 5.13
N LEU A 122 0.04 12.30 4.14
CA LEU A 122 1.37 12.17 3.54
C LEU A 122 1.68 13.30 2.54
N GLY A 123 0.69 14.13 2.20
CA GLY A 123 0.84 15.24 1.27
C GLY A 123 1.19 14.80 -0.15
N ALA A 124 0.79 13.58 -0.56
CA ALA A 124 1.15 13.04 -1.87
C ALA A 124 0.44 13.79 -3.02
N LEU A 125 1.12 13.93 -4.16
CA LEU A 125 0.60 14.61 -5.35
C LEU A 125 0.58 13.65 -6.54
N GLU A 126 -0.42 13.77 -7.42
CA GLU A 126 -0.51 12.97 -8.66
C GLU A 126 0.70 13.15 -9.59
#